data_AF-A0A3D8HV22-F1
#
_entry.id   AF-A0A3D8HV22-F1
#
_cell.length_a   1.000
_cell.length_b   1.000
_cell.length_c   1.000
_cell.angle_alpha   90.00
_cell.angle_beta   90.00
_cell.angle_gamma   90.00
#
_symmetry.space_group_name_H-M   'P 1'
#
loop_
_entity.id
_entity.type
_entity.pdbx_description
1 polymer ?
#
loop_
_entity_poly.entity_id
_entity_poly.type
_entity_poly.pdbx_seq_one_letter_code
_entity_poly.pdbx_strand_id
1 'polypeptide(L)'
;MIFSSYIFIFVFLPIVWVGYHALRHFGAYDSSKIFLVLASLFFYAFWKVEYLPILLGSILINFLISLTIARGGMWRRDSLPLGFSKLFLQAKKSTPHASASFLATEGGGQ
;
A
#
# COMPACT_ATOMS: atom_id res chain seq x y z
N MET A 1 2.93 0.50 26.54
CA MET A 1 4.09 -0.41 26.51
C MET A 1 3.57 -1.84 26.50
N ILE A 2 3.45 -2.49 25.33
CA ILE A 2 2.72 -3.77 25.21
C ILE A 2 3.40 -4.85 24.37
N PHE A 3 4.48 -4.50 23.69
CA PHE A 3 5.15 -5.37 22.72
C PHE A 3 5.85 -6.58 23.36
N SER A 4 6.10 -6.55 24.68
CA SER A 4 6.68 -7.68 25.44
C SER A 4 5.64 -8.61 26.07
N SER A 5 4.35 -8.45 25.80
CA SER A 5 3.36 -9.35 26.37
C SER A 5 3.44 -10.71 25.66
N TYR A 6 4.10 -11.67 26.30
CA TYR A 6 4.18 -13.07 25.86
C TYR A 6 2.79 -13.65 25.54
N ILE A 7 1.74 -13.14 26.19
CA ILE A 7 0.35 -13.50 25.92
C ILE A 7 -0.05 -13.21 24.47
N PHE A 8 0.46 -12.15 23.85
CA PHE A 8 0.14 -11.83 22.46
C PHE A 8 0.72 -12.86 21.49
N ILE A 9 2.01 -13.17 21.64
CA ILE A 9 2.72 -14.08 20.73
C ILE A 9 2.25 -15.52 20.92
N PHE A 10 2.10 -15.97 22.17
CA PHE A 10 1.83 -17.38 22.48
C PHE A 10 0.34 -17.72 22.61
N VAL A 11 -0.55 -16.75 22.81
CA VAL A 11 -1.99 -17.01 22.95
C VAL A 11 -2.77 -16.37 21.81
N PHE A 12 -2.62 -15.06 21.61
CA PHE A 12 -3.41 -14.35 20.61
C PHE A 12 -3.07 -14.77 19.17
N LEU A 13 -1.78 -14.82 18.81
CA LEU A 13 -1.34 -15.19 17.46
C LEU A 13 -1.82 -16.59 17.02
N PRO A 14 -1.62 -17.68 17.81
CA PRO A 14 -2.10 -18.99 17.41
C PRO A 14 -3.63 -19.08 17.37
N ILE A 15 -4.34 -18.41 18.28
CA ILE A 15 -5.82 -18.37 18.26
C ILE A 15 -6.33 -17.70 16.99
N VAL A 16 -5.78 -16.54 16.63
CA VAL A 16 -6.20 -15.82 15.41
C VAL A 16 -5.83 -16.62 14.16
N TRP A 17 -4.68 -17.28 14.16
CA TRP A 17 -4.26 -18.12 13.04
C TRP A 17 -5.19 -19.31 12.85
N VAL A 18 -5.53 -20.03 13.92
CA VAL A 18 -6.49 -21.14 13.88
C VAL A 18 -7.88 -20.65 13.47
N GLY A 19 -8.37 -19.57 14.06
CA GLY A 19 -9.67 -18.99 13.72
C GLY A 19 -9.74 -18.56 12.26
N TYR A 20 -8.71 -17.89 11.75
CA TYR A 20 -8.62 -17.49 10.34
C TYR A 20 -8.61 -18.70 9.40
N HIS A 21 -7.81 -19.72 9.72
CA HIS A 21 -7.71 -20.91 8.87
C HIS A 21 -8.99 -21.76 8.91
N ALA A 22 -9.68 -21.80 10.06
CA ALA A 22 -10.98 -22.43 10.20
C ALA A 22 -12.03 -21.72 9.33
N LEU A 23 -12.15 -20.39 9.43
CA LEU A 23 -13.08 -19.61 8.60
C LEU A 23 -12.78 -19.71 7.10
N ARG A 24 -11.49 -19.77 6.74
CA ARG A 24 -11.06 -20.00 5.36
C ARG A 24 -11.45 -21.39 4.85
N HIS A 25 -11.45 -22.40 5.72
CA HIS A 25 -11.84 -23.77 5.35
C HIS A 25 -13.33 -23.86 4.97
N PHE A 26 -14.19 -23.01 5.55
CA PHE A 26 -15.61 -22.92 5.20
C PHE A 26 -15.89 -22.12 3.91
N GLY A 27 -14.87 -21.72 3.14
CA GLY A 27 -15.03 -20.98 1.89
C GLY A 27 -15.41 -19.50 2.07
N ALA A 28 -15.49 -19.01 3.31
CA ALA A 28 -15.89 -17.65 3.64
C ALA A 28 -14.67 -16.72 3.68
N TYR A 29 -14.12 -16.41 2.50
CA TYR A 29 -12.95 -15.53 2.36
C TYR A 29 -13.19 -14.12 2.91
N ASP A 30 -14.37 -13.56 2.70
CA ASP A 30 -14.69 -12.22 3.18
C ASP A 30 -14.91 -12.20 4.70
N SER A 31 -15.56 -13.22 5.27
CA SER A 31 -15.68 -13.38 6.72
C SER A 31 -14.32 -13.56 7.39
N SER A 32 -13.37 -14.23 6.74
CA SER A 32 -12.00 -14.41 7.24
C SER A 32 -11.26 -13.07 7.33
N LYS A 33 -11.44 -12.18 6.36
CA LYS A 33 -10.87 -10.82 6.42
C LYS A 33 -11.49 -10.00 7.55
N ILE A 34 -12.81 -10.05 7.70
CA ILE A 34 -13.54 -9.35 8.76
C ILE A 34 -13.08 -9.86 10.13
N PHE A 35 -12.93 -11.17 10.28
CA PHE A 35 -12.38 -11.78 11.50
C PHE A 35 -10.99 -11.26 11.83
N LEU A 36 -10.11 -11.11 10.83
CA LEU A 36 -8.76 -10.58 11.04
C LEU A 36 -8.79 -9.12 11.53
N VAL A 37 -9.66 -8.29 10.94
CA VAL A 37 -9.87 -6.90 11.35
C VAL A 37 -10.42 -6.82 12.77
N LEU A 38 -11.45 -7.62 13.08
CA LEU A 38 -12.05 -7.68 14.41
C LEU A 38 -11.06 -8.18 15.47
N ALA A 39 -10.27 -9.21 15.15
CA ALA A 39 -9.23 -9.71 16.05
C ALA A 39 -8.19 -8.62 16.36
N SER A 40 -7.73 -7.90 15.33
CA SER A 40 -6.81 -6.77 15.52
C SER A 40 -7.44 -5.67 16.39
N LEU A 41 -8.72 -5.38 16.17
CA LEU A 41 -9.43 -4.37 16.95
C LEU A 41 -9.63 -4.80 18.41
N PHE A 42 -9.94 -6.08 18.63
CA PHE A 42 -10.10 -6.67 19.96
C PHE A 42 -8.79 -6.62 20.75
N PHE A 43 -7.67 -6.95 20.11
CA PHE A 43 -6.35 -6.82 20.74
C PHE A 43 -6.03 -5.39 21.16
N TYR A 44 -6.42 -4.42 20.34
CA TYR A 44 -6.23 -3.00 20.64
C TYR A 44 -7.13 -2.56 21.82
N ALA A 45 -8.36 -3.06 21.88
CA ALA A 45 -9.32 -2.78 22.95
C ALA A 45 -8.87 -3.38 24.29
N PHE A 46 -8.27 -4.57 24.28
CA PHE A 46 -7.90 -5.33 25.48
C PHE A 46 -6.95 -4.56 26.44
N TRP A 47 -6.18 -3.61 25.92
CA TRP A 47 -5.20 -2.87 26.71
C TRP A 47 -5.60 -1.44 27.06
N LYS A 48 -6.31 -0.74 26.16
CA LYS A 48 -6.77 0.63 26.37
C LYS A 48 -8.10 0.87 25.65
N VAL A 49 -9.17 0.33 26.22
CA VAL A 49 -10.55 0.48 25.73
C VAL A 49 -10.91 1.95 25.45
N GLU A 50 -10.40 2.88 26.27
CA GLU A 50 -10.66 4.33 26.15
C GLU A 50 -10.15 4.98 24.85
N TYR A 51 -9.03 4.53 24.31
CA TYR A 51 -8.48 5.10 23.07
C TYR A 51 -9.11 4.49 21.82
N LEU A 52 -9.78 3.34 21.95
CA LEU A 52 -10.41 2.65 20.84
C LEU A 52 -11.53 3.47 20.18
N PRO A 53 -12.55 4.00 20.90
CA PRO A 53 -13.62 4.77 20.28
C PRO A 53 -13.13 6.13 19.74
N ILE A 54 -12.12 6.73 20.36
CA ILE A 54 -11.49 7.97 19.86
C ILE A 54 -10.78 7.71 18.54
N LEU A 55 -10.00 6.63 18.45
CA LEU A 55 -9.31 6.21 17.21
C LEU A 55 -10.33 5.83 16.12
N LEU A 56 -11.31 5.00 16.45
CA LEU A 56 -12.35 4.59 15.49
C LEU A 56 -13.14 5.80 15.01
N GLY A 57 -13.54 6.68 15.91
CA GLY A 57 -14.24 7.92 15.59
C GLY A 57 -13.42 8.80 14.65
N SER A 58 -12.12 8.95 14.91
CA SER A 58 -11.23 9.69 14.02
C SER A 58 -11.16 9.07 12.62
N ILE A 59 -10.96 7.75 12.52
CA ILE A 59 -10.90 7.04 11.24
C ILE A 59 -12.23 7.14 10.50
N LEU A 60 -13.36 6.94 11.18
CA LEU A 60 -14.70 7.02 10.60
C LEU A 60 -15.01 8.41 10.06
N ILE A 61 -14.77 9.45 10.87
CA ILE A 61 -15.00 10.84 10.46
C ILE A 61 -14.10 11.17 9.27
N ASN A 62 -12.82 10.81 9.32
CA ASN A 62 -11.88 11.04 8.22
C ASN A 62 -12.27 10.27 6.94
N PHE A 63 -12.75 9.04 7.09
CA PHE A 63 -13.20 8.21 5.99
C PHE A 63 -14.48 8.75 5.35
N LEU A 64 -15.44 9.22 6.16
CA LEU A 64 -16.66 9.86 5.68
C LEU A 64 -16.34 11.14 4.90
N ILE A 65 -15.43 11.98 5.43
CA ILE A 65 -14.93 13.17 4.73
C ILE A 65 -14.23 12.78 3.42
N SER A 66 -13.38 11.75 3.43
CA SER A 66 -12.73 11.26 2.22
C SER A 66 -13.72 10.73 1.19
N LEU A 67 -14.81 10.09 1.61
CA LEU A 67 -15.85 9.57 0.73
C LEU A 67 -16.70 10.69 0.12
N THR A 68 -17.02 11.75 0.87
CA THR A 68 -17.71 12.92 0.33
C THR A 68 -16.83 13.67 -0.67
N ILE A 69 -15.53 13.82 -0.38
CA ILE A 69 -14.55 14.40 -1.32
C ILE A 69 -14.37 13.52 -2.56
N ALA A 70 -14.27 12.19 -2.42
CA ALA A 70 -14.11 11.29 -3.56
C ALA A 70 -15.34 11.26 -4.48
N ARG A 71 -16.54 11.45 -3.93
CA ARG A 71 -17.79 11.55 -4.70
C ARG A 71 -17.96 12.93 -5.36
N GLY A 72 -17.48 14.00 -4.73
CA GLY A 72 -17.38 15.33 -5.32
C GLY A 72 -16.09 15.46 -6.13
N GLY A 73 -16.05 14.89 -7.34
CA GLY A 73 -14.87 14.71 -8.17
C GLY A 73 -14.01 15.94 -8.46
N MET A 74 -13.23 16.42 -7.49
CA MET A 74 -12.23 17.47 -7.61
C MET A 74 -11.00 17.17 -6.75
N TRP A 75 -10.43 15.97 -6.92
CA TRP A 75 -9.01 15.75 -6.68
C TRP A 75 -8.42 15.12 -7.95
N ARG A 76 -8.33 15.95 -9.00
CA ARG A 76 -7.46 15.70 -10.14
C ARG A 76 -6.05 15.52 -9.60
N ARG A 77 -5.57 14.28 -9.63
CA ARG A 77 -4.21 13.88 -9.28
C ARG A 77 -3.27 14.28 -10.42
N ASP A 78 -3.29 15.55 -10.80
CA ASP A 78 -2.55 16.11 -11.94
C ASP A 78 -1.26 16.84 -11.51
N SER A 79 -0.92 16.77 -10.23
CA SER A 79 0.36 17.27 -9.71
C SER A 79 1.14 16.16 -9.00
N LEU A 80 1.25 15.00 -9.65
CA LEU A 80 2.58 14.40 -9.69
C LEU A 80 3.46 15.42 -10.44
N PRO A 81 4.60 15.87 -9.90
CA PRO A 81 5.56 16.60 -10.69
C PRO A 81 6.02 15.67 -11.81
N LEU A 82 5.33 15.75 -12.95
CA LEU A 82 5.65 15.16 -14.25
C LEU A 82 7.07 15.53 -14.73
N GLY A 83 7.79 16.36 -13.97
CA GLY A 83 9.21 16.66 -14.16
C GLY A 83 10.12 15.44 -14.03
N PHE A 84 9.93 14.54 -13.05
CA PHE A 84 10.86 13.42 -12.85
C PHE A 84 10.74 12.33 -13.92
N SER A 85 9.52 12.00 -14.35
CA SER A 85 9.33 10.97 -15.38
C SER A 85 9.76 11.44 -16.76
N LYS A 86 9.56 12.73 -17.10
CA LYS A 86 10.07 13.29 -18.36
C LYS A 86 11.59 13.41 -18.36
N LEU A 87 12.23 13.80 -17.25
CA LEU A 87 13.68 13.89 -17.17
C LEU A 87 14.36 12.53 -17.36
N PHE A 88 13.79 11.48 -16.76
CA PHE A 88 14.31 10.12 -16.89
C PHE A 88 14.10 9.54 -18.30
N LEU A 89 12.98 9.86 -18.96
CA LEU A 89 12.72 9.45 -20.34
C LEU A 89 13.55 10.23 -21.37
N GLN A 90 13.95 11.47 -21.06
CA GLN A 90 14.81 12.27 -21.92
C GLN A 90 16.28 11.83 -21.84
N ALA A 91 16.74 11.42 -20.64
CA ALA A 91 18.08 10.85 -20.46
C ALA A 91 18.30 9.56 -21.27
N LYS A 92 17.25 8.76 -21.51
CA LYS A 92 17.37 7.52 -22.29
C LYS A 92 17.41 7.75 -23.81
N LYS A 93 16.95 8.90 -24.31
CA LYS A 93 16.88 9.18 -25.76
C LYS A 93 18.13 9.87 -26.33
N SER A 94 19.03 10.37 -25.48
CA SER A 94 20.27 11.02 -25.89
C SER A 94 21.52 10.12 -25.75
N THR A 95 21.40 8.81 -26.00
CA THR A 95 22.58 8.03 -26.37
C THR A 95 22.83 8.24 -27.87
N PRO A 96 23.91 8.96 -28.24
CA PRO A 96 24.11 9.46 -29.59
C PRO A 96 24.45 8.32 -30.56
N HIS A 97 23.68 8.19 -31.64
CA HIS A 97 24.01 7.40 -32.84
C HIS A 97 25.20 7.98 -33.64
N ALA A 98 26.16 8.64 -32.98
CA ALA A 98 27.30 9.33 -33.59
C ALA A 98 28.46 8.40 -33.96
N SER A 99 28.21 7.10 -34.20
CA SER A 99 29.25 6.12 -34.56
C SER A 99 29.06 5.51 -35.95
N ALA A 100 27.94 5.79 -36.64
CA ALA A 100 27.62 5.14 -37.91
C ALA A 100 28.02 5.93 -39.16
N SER A 101 28.39 7.22 -39.04
CA SER A 101 28.81 8.04 -40.18
C SER A 101 30.32 8.08 -40.42
N PHE A 102 31.14 7.48 -39.55
CA PHE A 102 32.60 7.47 -39.68
C PHE A 102 33.15 6.27 -40.48
N LEU A 103 32.37 5.19 -40.67
CA LEU A 103 32.81 4.00 -41.41
C LEU A 103 32.47 4.01 -42.91
N ALA A 104 31.92 5.10 -43.46
CA ALA A 104 31.50 5.18 -44.86
C ALA A 104 32.41 6.06 -45.76
N THR A 105 33.52 6.60 -45.24
CA THR A 105 34.38 7.54 -45.98
C THR A 105 35.81 7.05 -46.25
N GLU A 106 36.17 5.81 -45.86
CA GLU A 106 37.54 5.27 -46.06
C GLU A 106 37.64 4.08 -47.05
N GLY A 107 36.66 3.88 -47.94
CA GLY A 107 36.60 2.68 -48.79
C GLY A 107 36.43 2.90 -50.29
N GLY A 108 37.08 3.91 -50.88
CA GLY A 108 36.91 4.22 -52.31
C GLY A 108 38.09 4.98 -52.92
N GLY A 109 39.29 4.44 -52.78
CA GLY A 109 40.47 4.84 -53.54
C GLY A 109 41.08 3.61 -54.20
N GLN A 110 41.31 3.71 -55.51
CA GLN A 110 41.88 2.77 -56.48
C GLN A 110 40.85 2.08 -57.39
#